data_AF-W0J3K8-F1
#
_entry.id   AF-W0J3K8-F1
#
_cell.length_a   1.000
_cell.length_b   1.000
_cell.length_c   1.000
_cell.angle_alpha   90.00
_cell.angle_beta   90.00
_cell.angle_gamma   90.00
#
_symmetry.space_group_name_H-M   'P 1'
#
loop_
_entity.id
_entity.type
_entity.pdbx_description
1 polymer ?
#
loop_
_entity_poly.entity_id
_entity_poly.type
_entity_poly.pdbx_seq_one_letter_code
_entity_poly.pdbx_strand_id
1 'polypeptide(L)'
;MHSKPQVLAWLTCDGVHIDPATGKHTILGIFSNIRSRQFPVTHPFMVWFLSLSDVPAGEHAIRISMGLDPSNPQPLIDRKFQSQGPLQRINLINEIRNLSFAQPGDYAIIIEIDDDPVLVTNINVMN
;
A
#
# COMPACT_ATOMS: atom_id res chain seq x y z
N MET A 1 -9.21 6.24 25.70
CA MET A 1 -7.98 5.73 25.05
C MET A 1 -8.02 6.18 23.61
N HIS A 2 -7.00 6.91 23.13
CA HIS A 2 -6.86 7.18 21.70
C HIS A 2 -6.38 5.86 21.07
N SER A 3 -7.21 5.21 20.26
CA SER A 3 -6.77 4.04 19.50
C SER A 3 -5.83 4.51 18.39
N LYS A 4 -4.74 3.76 18.17
CA LYS A 4 -3.81 4.00 17.06
C LYS A 4 -4.39 3.35 15.80
N PRO A 5 -4.24 3.95 14.62
CA PRO A 5 -4.60 3.32 13.37
C PRO A 5 -4.03 1.90 13.26
N GLN A 6 -4.87 0.94 12.84
CA GLN A 6 -4.47 -0.45 12.64
C GLN A 6 -4.64 -0.86 11.19
N VAL A 7 -3.65 -1.57 10.65
CA VAL A 7 -3.76 -2.21 9.34
C VAL A 7 -4.48 -3.55 9.50
N LEU A 8 -5.65 -3.67 8.88
CA LEU A 8 -6.44 -4.91 8.84
C LEU A 8 -6.02 -5.79 7.66
N ALA A 9 -5.69 -5.17 6.53
CA ALA A 9 -5.24 -5.86 5.33
C ALA A 9 -4.34 -4.96 4.50
N TRP A 10 -3.27 -5.53 3.94
CA TRP A 10 -2.48 -4.94 2.87
C TRP A 10 -2.29 -5.99 1.78
N LEU A 11 -2.67 -5.66 0.54
CA LEU A 11 -2.64 -6.58 -0.59
C LEU A 11 -2.06 -5.88 -1.82
N THR A 12 -1.15 -6.57 -2.50
CA THR A 12 -0.75 -6.23 -3.86
C THR A 12 -1.61 -6.99 -4.86
N CYS A 13 -2.18 -6.29 -5.83
CA CYS A 13 -3.14 -6.87 -6.77
C CYS A 13 -3.14 -6.17 -8.13
N ASP A 14 -3.70 -6.82 -9.14
CA ASP A 14 -3.83 -6.26 -10.49
C ASP A 14 -4.90 -5.18 -10.60
N GLY A 15 -5.90 -5.18 -9.70
CA GLY A 15 -6.96 -4.19 -9.72
C GLY A 15 -7.95 -4.31 -8.57
N VAL A 16 -8.69 -3.22 -8.35
CA VAL A 16 -9.79 -3.16 -7.38
C VAL A 16 -11.01 -2.58 -8.07
N HIS A 17 -12.13 -3.29 -8.00
CA HIS A 17 -13.42 -2.82 -8.47
C HIS A 17 -14.31 -2.46 -7.28
N ILE A 18 -15.03 -1.35 -7.36
CA ILE A 18 -16.02 -0.95 -6.36
C ILE A 18 -17.39 -1.07 -6.99
N ASP A 19 -18.26 -1.90 -6.41
CA ASP A 19 -19.66 -1.94 -6.77
C ASP A 19 -20.33 -0.62 -6.34
N PRO A 20 -20.82 0.21 -7.29
CA PRO A 20 -21.39 1.51 -6.98
C PRO A 20 -22.70 1.42 -6.18
N ALA A 21 -23.42 0.29 -6.23
CA ALA A 21 -24.67 0.13 -5.50
C ALA A 21 -24.45 -0.22 -4.02
N THR A 22 -23.35 -0.92 -3.70
CA THR A 22 -23.11 -1.46 -2.34
C THR A 22 -21.86 -0.92 -1.66
N GLY A 23 -20.95 -0.29 -2.41
CA GLY A 23 -19.62 0.11 -1.92
C GLY A 23 -18.67 -1.06 -1.66
N LYS A 24 -19.06 -2.29 -2.01
CA LYS A 24 -18.23 -3.49 -1.82
C LYS A 24 -17.05 -3.46 -2.78
N HIS A 25 -15.89 -3.87 -2.28
CA HIS A 25 -14.67 -3.93 -3.05
C HIS A 25 -14.42 -5.36 -3.52
N THR A 26 -14.13 -5.54 -4.81
CA THR A 26 -13.66 -6.79 -5.40
C THR A 26 -12.18 -6.63 -5.74
N ILE A 27 -11.34 -7.48 -5.16
CA ILE A 27 -9.89 -7.50 -5.41
C ILE A 27 -9.60 -8.51 -6.52
N LEU A 28 -8.84 -8.11 -7.53
CA LEU A 28 -8.53 -8.91 -8.71
C LEU A 28 -7.03 -9.19 -8.78
N GLY A 29 -6.65 -10.46 -8.98
CA GLY A 29 -5.26 -10.85 -9.22
C GLY A 29 -4.32 -10.53 -8.05
N ILE A 30 -4.57 -11.10 -6.86
CA ILE A 30 -3.65 -10.95 -5.73
C ILE A 30 -2.36 -11.70 -6.03
N PHE A 31 -1.23 -11.04 -5.80
CA PHE A 31 0.11 -11.62 -5.91
C PHE A 31 0.96 -11.22 -4.70
N SER A 32 2.11 -11.86 -4.52
CA SER A 32 3.06 -11.53 -3.43
C SER A 32 4.45 -11.21 -3.94
N ASN A 33 4.74 -11.51 -5.21
CA ASN A 33 6.07 -11.38 -5.80
C ASN A 33 5.97 -10.85 -7.23
N ILE A 34 7.01 -10.15 -7.67
CA ILE A 34 7.19 -9.74 -9.06
C ILE A 34 8.28 -10.61 -9.68
N ARG A 35 7.99 -11.22 -10.83
CA ARG A 35 8.97 -12.02 -11.59
C ARG A 35 9.34 -11.32 -12.89
N SER A 36 10.63 -11.23 -13.19
CA SER A 36 11.12 -10.70 -14.46
C SER A 36 12.33 -11.47 -14.97
N ARG A 37 12.35 -11.78 -16.27
CA ARG A 37 13.50 -12.47 -16.89
C ARG A 37 14.75 -11.61 -17.02
N GLN A 38 14.60 -10.29 -16.96
CA GLN A 38 15.68 -9.33 -17.15
C GLN A 38 15.46 -8.08 -16.29
N PHE A 39 16.56 -7.49 -15.86
CA PHE A 39 16.60 -6.23 -15.13
C PHE A 39 17.43 -5.18 -15.90
N PRO A 40 17.09 -3.88 -15.81
CA PRO A 40 15.97 -3.32 -15.04
C PRO A 40 14.60 -3.74 -15.59
N VAL A 41 13.62 -3.89 -14.71
CA VAL A 41 12.24 -4.19 -15.08
C VAL A 41 11.31 -3.08 -14.62
N THR A 42 10.32 -2.75 -15.43
CA THR A 42 9.24 -1.85 -15.07
C THR A 42 7.94 -2.66 -14.96
N HIS A 43 7.36 -2.70 -13.76
CA HIS A 43 6.01 -3.24 -13.56
C HIS A 43 4.99 -2.18 -14.01
N PRO A 44 4.18 -2.45 -15.05
CA PRO A 44 3.42 -1.40 -15.72
C PRO A 44 2.31 -0.83 -14.84
N PHE A 45 1.61 -1.69 -14.09
CA PHE A 45 0.51 -1.31 -13.24
C PHE A 45 0.34 -2.31 -12.10
N MET A 46 0.08 -1.83 -10.90
CA MET A 46 -0.44 -2.63 -9.80
C MET A 46 -1.21 -1.74 -8.84
N VAL A 47 -1.99 -2.35 -7.96
CA VAL A 47 -2.72 -1.69 -6.90
C VAL A 47 -2.28 -2.22 -5.54
N TRP A 48 -1.99 -1.30 -4.62
CA TRP A 48 -1.81 -1.60 -3.20
C TRP A 48 -3.10 -1.25 -2.46
N PHE A 49 -3.89 -2.27 -2.17
CA PHE A 49 -5.09 -2.15 -1.37
C PHE A 49 -4.73 -2.18 0.12
N LEU A 50 -5.18 -1.19 0.87
CA LEU A 50 -5.00 -1.10 2.32
C LEU A 50 -6.36 -0.95 3.00
N SER A 51 -6.60 -1.71 4.06
CA SER A 51 -7.76 -1.54 4.93
C SER A 51 -7.30 -1.16 6.33
N LEU A 52 -7.86 -0.07 6.86
CA LEU A 52 -7.54 0.52 8.15
C LEU A 52 -8.74 0.52 9.08
N SER A 53 -8.49 0.39 10.38
CA SER A 53 -9.42 0.72 11.47
C SER A 53 -8.79 1.68 12.47
N ASP A 54 -9.58 2.15 13.43
CA ASP A 54 -9.09 2.94 14.56
C ASP A 54 -8.42 4.27 14.17
N VAL A 55 -8.78 4.81 13.00
CA VAL A 55 -8.35 6.14 12.57
C VAL A 55 -9.24 7.19 13.24
N PRO A 56 -8.70 8.16 13.97
CA PRO A 56 -9.48 9.26 14.54
C PRO A 56 -10.30 10.01 13.48
N ALA A 57 -11.30 10.80 13.89
CA ALA A 57 -12.03 11.62 12.93
C ALA A 57 -11.19 12.82 12.49
N GLY A 58 -11.22 13.15 11.19
CA GLY A 58 -10.49 14.28 10.62
C GLY A 58 -9.68 13.94 9.38
N GLU A 59 -8.80 14.87 9.02
CA GLU A 59 -7.83 14.71 7.93
C GLU A 59 -6.57 14.02 8.43
N HIS A 60 -6.10 13.04 7.68
CA HIS A 60 -4.90 12.25 7.96
C HIS A 60 -4.04 12.14 6.71
N ALA A 61 -2.74 11.86 6.88
CA ALA A 61 -1.81 11.61 5.79
C ALA A 61 -1.38 10.14 5.77
N ILE A 62 -1.34 9.55 4.57
CA ILE A 62 -0.69 8.26 4.33
C ILE A 62 0.59 8.49 3.54
N ARG A 63 1.69 7.93 4.05
CA ARG A 63 2.98 7.86 3.36
C ARG A 63 3.36 6.40 3.17
N ILE A 64 3.68 6.03 1.93
CA ILE A 64 4.22 4.71 1.63
C ILE A 64 5.58 4.87 0.96
N SER A 65 6.59 4.28 1.58
CA SER A 65 7.98 4.32 1.12
C SER A 65 8.47 2.92 0.78
N MET A 66 9.34 2.80 -0.22
CA MET A 66 9.94 1.53 -0.61
C MET A 66 11.41 1.67 -0.96
N GLY A 67 12.21 0.65 -0.63
CA GLY A 67 13.61 0.57 -1.05
C GLY A 67 14.22 -0.80 -0.79
N LEU A 68 15.31 -1.11 -1.51
CA LEU A 68 16.15 -2.29 -1.22
C LEU A 68 16.86 -2.17 0.13
N ASP A 69 17.26 -0.95 0.51
CA ASP A 69 17.82 -0.65 1.81
C ASP A 69 16.70 -0.19 2.76
N PRO A 70 16.36 -0.97 3.80
CA PRO A 70 15.31 -0.60 4.76
C PRO A 70 15.64 0.68 5.54
N SER A 71 16.91 1.10 5.59
CA SER A 71 17.33 2.32 6.30
C SER A 71 17.12 3.60 5.49
N ASN A 72 16.91 3.48 4.18
CA ASN A 72 16.71 4.63 3.29
C ASN A 72 15.67 4.36 2.19
N PRO A 73 14.42 4.00 2.55
CA PRO A 73 13.36 3.80 1.58
C PRO A 73 12.97 5.14 0.92
N GLN A 74 12.62 5.09 -0.36
CA GLN A 74 12.19 6.27 -1.10
C GLN A 74 10.67 6.39 -1.06
N PRO A 75 10.12 7.61 -0.92
CA PRO A 75 8.67 7.81 -0.92
C PRO A 75 8.07 7.49 -2.29
N LEU A 76 7.00 6.69 -2.31
CA LEU A 76 6.23 6.37 -3.51
C LEU A 76 4.85 6.99 -3.50
N ILE A 77 4.23 7.06 -2.33
CA ILE A 77 2.90 7.60 -2.14
C ILE A 77 2.95 8.55 -0.95
N ASP A 78 2.43 9.75 -1.15
CA ASP A 78 2.20 10.73 -0.10
C ASP A 78 0.90 11.46 -0.44
N ARG A 79 -0.15 11.21 0.34
CA ARG A 79 -1.47 11.85 0.13
C ARG A 79 -2.30 11.93 1.39
N LYS A 80 -3.27 12.83 1.37
CA LYS A 80 -4.26 13.02 2.43
C LYS A 80 -5.50 12.14 2.22
N PHE A 81 -6.15 11.76 3.31
CA PHE A 81 -7.46 11.11 3.33
C PHE A 81 -8.29 11.59 4.52
N GLN A 82 -9.61 11.36 4.46
CA GLN A 82 -10.56 11.77 5.49
C GLN A 82 -11.08 10.53 6.23
N SER A 83 -11.22 10.65 7.55
CA SER A 83 -11.81 9.65 8.43
C SER A 83 -13.04 10.22 9.15
N GLN A 84 -14.13 9.44 9.22
CA GLN A 84 -15.31 9.81 10.02
C GLN A 84 -15.18 9.37 11.49
N GLY A 85 -14.10 8.67 11.85
CA GLY A 85 -13.83 8.23 13.20
C GLY A 85 -13.47 6.75 13.31
N PRO A 86 -13.07 6.31 14.52
CA PRO A 86 -12.37 5.03 14.73
C PRO A 86 -13.21 3.79 14.45
N LEU A 87 -14.54 3.91 14.48
CA LEU A 87 -15.46 2.80 14.18
C LEU A 87 -15.57 2.53 12.67
N GLN A 88 -15.15 3.46 11.82
CA GLN A 88 -15.19 3.30 10.38
C GLN A 88 -14.02 2.46 9.88
N ARG A 89 -14.28 1.55 8.93
CA ARG A 89 -13.23 0.94 8.12
C ARG A 89 -12.92 1.82 6.92
N ILE A 90 -11.65 2.12 6.72
CA ILE A 90 -11.18 2.92 5.59
C ILE A 90 -10.44 2.00 4.65
N ASN A 91 -10.89 1.94 3.40
CA ASN A 91 -10.21 1.22 2.33
C ASN A 91 -9.52 2.22 1.42
N LEU A 92 -8.19 2.14 1.32
CA LEU A 92 -7.38 2.98 0.46
C LEU A 92 -6.92 2.15 -0.74
N ILE A 93 -7.28 2.63 -1.94
CA ILE A 93 -6.85 2.05 -3.22
C ILE A 93 -5.71 2.91 -3.74
N ASN A 94 -4.52 2.33 -3.84
CA ASN A 94 -3.32 3.03 -4.26
C ASN A 94 -2.85 2.47 -5.60
N GLU A 95 -3.09 3.19 -6.68
CA GLU A 95 -2.60 2.80 -8.01
C GLU A 95 -1.14 3.17 -8.18
N ILE A 96 -0.34 2.23 -8.64
CA ILE A 96 1.08 2.39 -8.90
C ILE A 96 1.34 2.06 -10.37
N ARG A 97 1.93 3.01 -11.10
CA ARG A 97 2.20 2.91 -12.53
C ARG A 97 3.68 3.00 -12.81
N ASN A 98 4.16 2.18 -13.73
CA ASN A 98 5.54 2.18 -14.22
C ASN A 98 6.61 2.11 -13.11
N LEU A 99 6.34 1.34 -12.05
CA LEU A 99 7.30 1.18 -10.97
C LEU A 99 8.48 0.34 -11.47
N SER A 100 9.68 0.90 -11.36
CA SER A 100 10.89 0.30 -11.91
C SER A 100 11.78 -0.28 -10.82
N PHE A 101 12.35 -1.44 -11.09
CA PHE A 101 13.24 -2.17 -10.23
C PHE A 101 14.57 -2.38 -10.97
N ALA A 102 15.66 -1.84 -10.41
CA ALA A 102 16.97 -1.89 -11.04
C ALA A 102 17.59 -3.30 -10.99
N GLN A 103 17.25 -4.07 -9.95
CA GLN A 103 17.79 -5.40 -9.69
C GLN A 103 16.78 -6.26 -8.89
N PRO A 104 16.93 -7.59 -8.89
CA PRO A 104 16.20 -8.46 -7.97
C PRO A 104 16.49 -8.13 -6.51
N GLY A 105 15.55 -8.42 -5.62
CA GLY A 105 15.72 -8.33 -4.17
C GLY A 105 14.42 -8.23 -3.40
N ASP A 106 14.54 -8.23 -2.08
CA ASP A 106 13.45 -7.93 -1.15
C ASP A 106 13.40 -6.43 -0.92
N TYR A 107 12.40 -5.76 -1.49
CA TYR A 107 12.20 -4.34 -1.32
C TYR A 107 11.36 -4.11 -0.07
N ALA A 108 11.95 -3.48 0.94
CA ALA A 108 11.25 -3.08 2.16
C ALA A 108 10.19 -2.03 1.83
N ILE A 109 9.02 -2.17 2.44
CA ILE A 109 7.88 -1.28 2.31
C ILE A 109 7.52 -0.80 3.71
N ILE A 110 7.44 0.52 3.88
CA ILE A 110 7.00 1.16 5.12
C ILE A 110 5.73 1.94 4.81
N ILE A 111 4.67 1.65 5.55
CA ILE A 111 3.41 2.39 5.51
C ILE A 111 3.27 3.17 6.82
N GLU A 112 3.06 4.46 6.69
CA GLU A 112 2.91 5.40 7.80
C GLU A 112 1.56 6.12 7.70
N ILE A 113 0.94 6.37 8.86
CA ILE A 113 -0.21 7.25 9.00
C ILE A 113 0.19 8.36 9.97
N ASP A 114 0.12 9.61 9.53
CA ASP A 114 0.56 10.79 10.31
C ASP A 114 1.97 10.62 10.89
N ASP A 115 2.91 10.15 10.06
CA ASP A 115 4.31 9.87 10.40
C ASP A 115 4.56 8.72 11.39
N ASP A 116 3.50 8.06 11.88
CA ASP A 116 3.62 6.84 12.68
C ASP A 116 3.62 5.59 11.78
N PRO A 117 4.65 4.72 11.83
CA PRO A 117 4.66 3.46 11.08
C PRO A 117 3.54 2.52 11.56
N VAL A 118 2.68 2.10 10.63
CA VAL A 118 1.58 1.17 10.89
C VAL A 118 1.80 -0.22 10.28
N LEU A 119 2.68 -0.32 9.26
CA LEU A 119 3.12 -1.60 8.70
C LEU A 119 4.55 -1.47 8.16
N VAL A 120 5.38 -2.46 8.49
CA VAL A 120 6.68 -2.69 7.86
C VAL A 120 6.65 -4.10 7.26
N THR A 121 6.86 -4.20 5.96
CA THR A 121 6.80 -5.46 5.21
C THR A 121 7.77 -5.41 4.03
N ASN A 122 7.73 -6.38 3.12
CA ASN A 122 8.50 -6.39 1.89
C ASN A 122 7.68 -6.92 0.71
N ILE A 123 8.13 -6.58 -0.49
CA ILE A 123 7.76 -7.28 -1.73
C ILE A 123 9.01 -7.89 -2.34
N ASN A 124 8.94 -9.16 -2.71
CA ASN A 124 10.05 -9.82 -3.37
C ASN A 124 9.99 -9.62 -4.89
N VAL A 125 11.12 -9.22 -5.46
CA VAL A 125 11.30 -9.03 -6.90
C VAL A 125 12.40 -9.99 -7.34
N MET A 126 12.05 -10.99 -8.15
CA MET A 126 12.93 -12.11 -8.50
C MET A 126 13.07 -12.30 -10.01
N ASN A 127 14.09 -13.07 -10.40
CA ASN A 127 14.25 -13.57 -11.76
C ASN A 127 13.26 -14.69 -12.10
#